data_AF-X0NXW3-F1
#
_entry.id   AF-X0NXW3-F1
#
_cell.length_a   1.000
_cell.length_b   1.000
_cell.length_c   1.000
_cell.angle_alpha   90.00
_cell.angle_beta   90.00
_cell.angle_gamma   90.00
#
_symmetry.space_group_name_H-M   'P 1'
#
loop_
_entity.id
_entity.type
_entity.pdbx_description
1 polymer ?
#
loop_
_entity_poly.entity_id
_entity_poly.type
_entity_poly.pdbx_seq_one_letter_code
_entity_poly.pdbx_strand_id
1 'polypeptide(L)'
;MELSALTAVSPVDGRYGSKTSALRSIFSEFGLLKYRTIVEIRWLQKLAATDAIVEVPAFSAEANAFLDRIAAEFSEEDALRIKTIERTTNHDVKAVEYFLKEKVAEVPELHAVNEFIHFACTSEDINNLSHALMLTEAREKVMLPEVRNVIDAIKDLANQFRDIPMLTRTHGQPASPSTMGKEMANVAYRMERQYKQIENVEILGKINGAVGNYNAHLSAYPEIDWHQYSEEFVTSLGITWNPYTTQIEPHDYIAELFDAFARFNTILLDFDRDVWGYIALGHFKQKTIAGEIGSSTMPHKVNPIDFENSEGNLGLANAIFGHLAQKLPVSRWQRDLTDSTVLRNLGVGCGYAIIAYTSTLKGISKLEVNAEALAAELDKNWEVLAEPVQTVMRRYGIDKPYEKLKELTRGKRVDGEGMRVFIDGLELPEHEKARLKELTPANYIGDAVKLTDKL
;
A
#
# COMPACT_ATOMS: atom_id res chain seq x y z
N MET A 1 -21.93 -2.60 27.75
CA MET A 1 -21.32 -3.60 26.86
C MET A 1 -19.86 -3.22 26.74
N GLU A 2 -18.94 -4.14 27.03
CA GLU A 2 -17.51 -3.89 26.94
C GLU A 2 -16.99 -4.08 25.51
N LEU A 3 -15.81 -3.51 25.20
CA LEU A 3 -15.15 -3.67 23.90
C LEU A 3 -14.70 -5.12 23.68
N SER A 4 -15.04 -5.67 22.51
CA SER A 4 -14.65 -6.98 22.01
C SER A 4 -14.70 -6.96 20.48
N ALA A 5 -14.17 -7.99 19.81
CA ALA A 5 -14.27 -8.07 18.34
C ALA A 5 -15.72 -8.08 17.82
N LEU A 6 -16.69 -8.51 18.64
CA LEU A 6 -18.12 -8.52 18.28
C LEU A 6 -18.82 -7.18 18.52
N THR A 7 -18.31 -6.39 19.47
CA THR A 7 -18.93 -5.13 19.92
C THR A 7 -18.16 -3.89 19.45
N ALA A 8 -17.03 -4.07 18.76
CA ALA A 8 -16.27 -3.00 18.14
C ALA A 8 -17.10 -2.29 17.06
N VAL A 9 -17.08 -0.95 17.09
CA VAL A 9 -17.78 -0.12 16.10
C VAL A 9 -17.09 -0.20 14.74
N SER A 10 -15.76 -0.09 14.73
CA SER A 10 -14.99 -0.24 13.49
C SER A 10 -14.78 -1.72 13.17
N PRO A 11 -15.00 -2.15 11.90
CA PRO A 11 -14.73 -3.52 11.50
C PRO A 11 -13.23 -3.83 11.43
N VAL A 12 -12.37 -2.80 11.37
CA VAL A 12 -10.90 -2.93 11.40
C VAL A 12 -10.44 -3.59 12.70
N ASP A 13 -11.10 -3.31 13.83
CA ASP A 13 -10.82 -3.94 15.13
C ASP A 13 -11.80 -5.06 15.47
N GLY A 14 -12.95 -5.10 14.80
CA GLY A 14 -14.00 -6.09 14.98
C GLY A 14 -13.86 -7.31 14.07
N ARG A 15 -14.77 -7.41 13.09
CA ARG A 15 -14.88 -8.54 12.14
C ARG A 15 -13.55 -8.90 11.49
N TYR A 16 -12.71 -7.90 11.18
CA TYR A 16 -11.42 -8.09 10.52
C TYR A 16 -10.22 -7.91 11.45
N GLY A 17 -10.43 -7.79 12.76
CA GLY A 17 -9.36 -7.51 13.73
C GLY A 17 -8.24 -8.55 13.78
N SER A 18 -8.50 -9.78 13.32
CA SER A 18 -7.46 -10.81 13.18
C SER A 18 -6.54 -10.61 11.97
N LYS A 19 -6.98 -9.83 10.97
CA LYS A 19 -6.19 -9.49 9.77
C LYS A 19 -5.29 -8.28 9.97
N THR A 20 -5.62 -7.44 10.95
CA THR A 20 -4.96 -6.16 11.21
C THR A 20 -4.16 -6.17 12.53
N SER A 21 -3.98 -7.34 13.14
CA SER A 21 -3.34 -7.48 14.45
C SER A 21 -1.92 -6.90 14.51
N ALA A 22 -1.15 -7.02 13.43
CA ALA A 22 0.19 -6.44 13.30
C ALA A 22 0.20 -4.91 13.54
N LEU A 23 -0.88 -4.21 13.14
CA LEU A 23 -1.00 -2.76 13.29
C LEU A 23 -1.27 -2.34 14.74
N ARG A 24 -1.74 -3.24 15.61
CA ARG A 24 -2.08 -2.90 17.01
C ARG A 24 -0.85 -2.43 17.79
N SER A 25 0.30 -3.04 17.57
CA SER A 25 1.55 -2.65 18.25
C SER A 25 2.22 -1.39 17.65
N ILE A 26 1.64 -0.85 16.57
CA ILE A 26 2.20 0.26 15.80
C ILE A 26 1.31 1.50 15.92
N PHE A 27 0.07 1.44 15.44
CA PHE A 27 -0.80 2.60 15.26
C PHE A 27 -1.82 2.82 16.38
N SER A 28 -1.98 1.85 17.28
CA SER A 28 -2.87 2.04 18.44
C SER A 28 -2.31 3.08 19.41
N GLU A 29 -3.09 3.46 20.41
CA GLU A 29 -2.59 4.31 21.49
C GLU A 29 -1.44 3.65 22.26
N PHE A 30 -1.45 2.32 22.44
CA PHE A 30 -0.29 1.59 22.97
C PHE A 30 0.95 1.80 22.09
N GLY A 31 0.81 1.66 20.76
CA GLY A 31 1.91 1.88 19.82
C GLY A 31 2.46 3.30 19.87
N LEU A 32 1.58 4.32 19.91
CA LEU A 32 1.99 5.71 20.06
C LEU A 32 2.77 5.95 21.36
N LEU A 33 2.29 5.41 22.49
CA LEU A 33 2.99 5.53 23.77
C LEU A 33 4.33 4.79 23.79
N LYS A 34 4.40 3.62 23.14
CA LYS A 34 5.65 2.87 22.96
C LYS A 34 6.70 3.73 22.25
N TYR A 35 6.36 4.31 21.10
CA TYR A 35 7.32 5.11 20.33
C TYR A 35 7.68 6.43 21.01
N ARG A 36 6.75 7.08 21.70
CA ARG A 36 7.06 8.26 22.52
C ARG A 36 8.10 7.92 23.61
N THR A 37 7.90 6.80 24.29
CA THR A 37 8.83 6.30 25.31
C THR A 37 10.21 6.03 24.72
N ILE A 38 10.29 5.41 23.54
CA ILE A 38 11.56 5.19 22.83
C ILE A 38 12.26 6.51 22.54
N VAL A 39 11.57 7.49 21.94
CA VAL A 39 12.16 8.78 21.56
C VAL A 39 12.70 9.54 22.78
N GLU A 40 11.92 9.61 23.87
CA GLU A 40 12.36 10.25 25.12
C GLU A 40 13.61 9.59 25.71
N ILE A 41 13.66 8.26 25.71
CA ILE A 41 14.83 7.51 26.18
C ILE A 41 16.05 7.83 25.31
N ARG A 42 15.91 7.80 23.98
CA ARG A 42 17.02 8.11 23.07
C ARG A 42 17.48 9.55 23.24
N TRP A 43 16.57 10.49 23.48
CA TRP A 43 16.91 11.89 23.72
C TRP A 43 17.78 12.03 24.97
N LEU A 44 17.35 11.45 26.09
CA LEU A 44 18.13 11.46 27.33
C LEU A 44 19.51 10.81 27.15
N GLN A 45 19.59 9.68 26.45
CA GLN A 45 20.86 9.02 26.16
C GLN A 45 21.80 9.89 25.31
N LYS A 46 21.29 10.61 24.31
CA LYS A 46 22.12 11.52 23.51
C LYS A 46 22.62 12.69 24.37
N LEU A 47 21.78 13.25 25.25
CA LEU A 47 22.20 14.31 26.19
C LEU A 47 23.35 13.81 27.06
N ALA A 48 23.23 12.61 27.65
CA ALA A 48 24.28 12.00 28.46
C ALA A 48 25.57 11.72 27.68
N ALA A 49 25.46 11.34 26.41
CA ALA A 49 26.61 11.06 25.54
C ALA A 49 27.33 12.32 25.04
N THR A 50 26.90 13.51 25.43
CA THR A 50 27.43 14.78 24.93
C THR A 50 28.28 15.46 25.99
N ASP A 51 29.61 15.43 25.81
CA ASP A 51 30.58 15.97 26.78
C ASP A 51 30.33 17.45 27.18
N ALA A 52 29.72 18.24 26.30
CA ALA A 52 29.40 19.64 26.55
C ALA A 52 28.22 19.85 27.54
N ILE A 53 27.39 18.82 27.78
CA ILE A 53 26.23 18.87 28.68
C ILE A 53 26.63 18.22 30.01
N VAL A 54 27.45 18.94 30.78
CA VAL A 54 28.09 18.40 32.00
C VAL A 54 27.09 18.04 33.12
N GLU A 55 25.90 18.64 33.12
CA GLU A 55 24.82 18.33 34.06
C GLU A 55 24.20 16.95 33.82
N VAL A 56 24.41 16.35 32.65
CA VAL A 56 24.02 14.98 32.32
C VAL A 56 25.29 14.18 32.01
N PRO A 57 25.99 13.65 33.03
CA PRO A 57 27.20 12.89 32.79
C PRO A 57 26.94 11.63 31.96
N ALA A 58 27.97 11.16 31.24
CA ALA A 58 27.90 9.94 30.46
C ALA A 58 27.41 8.75 31.30
N PHE A 59 26.37 8.08 30.80
CA PHE A 59 25.76 6.96 31.50
C PHE A 59 26.65 5.71 31.49
N SER A 60 26.64 5.00 32.62
CA SER A 60 27.19 3.66 32.74
C SER A 60 26.56 2.68 31.74
N ALA A 61 27.24 1.55 31.51
CA ALA A 61 26.69 0.49 30.68
C ALA A 61 25.39 -0.08 31.27
N GLU A 62 25.31 -0.15 32.60
CA GLU A 62 24.15 -0.63 33.35
C GLU A 62 22.94 0.32 33.21
N ALA A 63 23.17 1.63 33.31
CA ALA A 63 22.12 2.63 33.12
C ALA A 63 21.59 2.64 31.69
N ASN A 64 22.48 2.57 30.69
CA ASN A 64 22.08 2.43 29.29
C ASN A 64 21.28 1.14 29.05
N ALA A 65 21.76 0.00 29.57
CA ALA A 65 21.07 -1.28 29.42
C ALA A 65 19.68 -1.30 30.12
N PHE A 66 19.52 -0.54 31.21
CA PHE A 66 18.22 -0.37 31.87
C PHE A 66 17.25 0.41 31.00
N LEU A 67 17.67 1.56 30.45
CA LEU A 67 16.88 2.36 29.53
C LEU A 67 16.51 1.59 28.25
N ASP A 68 17.46 0.86 27.67
CA ASP A 68 17.23 0.02 26.50
C ASP A 68 16.19 -1.06 26.76
N ARG A 69 16.18 -1.63 27.97
CA ARG A 69 15.18 -2.62 28.37
C ARG A 69 13.77 -2.02 28.47
N ILE A 70 13.62 -0.81 29.02
CA ILE A 70 12.33 -0.12 29.04
C ILE A 70 11.81 0.08 27.61
N ALA A 71 12.68 0.52 26.69
CA ALA A 71 12.33 0.73 25.29
C ALA A 71 11.95 -0.58 24.57
N ALA A 72 12.68 -1.69 24.83
CA ALA A 72 12.48 -2.97 24.17
C ALA A 72 11.30 -3.78 24.72
N GLU A 73 11.02 -3.65 26.03
CA GLU A 73 10.03 -4.46 26.77
C GLU A 73 8.79 -3.65 27.19
N PHE A 74 8.55 -2.49 26.58
CA PHE A 74 7.39 -1.64 26.87
C PHE A 74 6.07 -2.44 26.77
N SER A 75 5.30 -2.45 27.86
CA SER A 75 4.17 -3.36 28.06
C SER A 75 2.81 -2.65 28.10
N GLU A 76 1.71 -3.41 27.98
CA GLU A 76 0.37 -2.84 28.14
C GLU A 76 0.15 -2.27 29.56
N GLU A 77 0.80 -2.85 30.57
CA GLU A 77 0.79 -2.33 31.94
C GLU A 77 1.44 -0.95 32.04
N ASP A 78 2.55 -0.75 31.32
CA ASP A 78 3.22 0.55 31.22
C ASP A 78 2.33 1.59 30.53
N ALA A 79 1.70 1.21 29.42
CA ALA A 79 0.74 2.08 28.73
C ALA A 79 -0.44 2.44 29.66
N LEU A 80 -0.99 1.49 30.41
CA LEU A 80 -2.03 1.74 31.41
C LEU A 80 -1.56 2.67 32.54
N ARG A 81 -0.29 2.55 32.95
CA ARG A 81 0.30 3.48 33.93
C ARG A 81 0.33 4.90 33.38
N ILE A 82 0.77 5.09 32.14
CA ILE A 82 0.75 6.40 31.46
C ILE A 82 -0.69 6.94 31.38
N LYS A 83 -1.67 6.15 30.95
CA LYS A 83 -3.09 6.58 30.92
C LYS A 83 -3.62 6.94 32.32
N THR A 84 -3.12 6.31 33.38
CA THR A 84 -3.49 6.66 34.75
C THR A 84 -2.95 8.03 35.14
N ILE A 85 -1.69 8.32 34.81
CA ILE A 85 -1.07 9.64 35.02
C ILE A 85 -1.79 10.73 34.20
N GLU A 86 -2.15 10.40 32.95
CA GLU A 86 -2.84 11.32 32.05
C GLU A 86 -4.19 11.82 32.59
N ARG A 87 -4.90 11.01 33.39
CA ARG A 87 -6.15 11.44 34.05
C ARG A 87 -5.95 12.66 34.96
N THR A 88 -4.73 12.86 35.46
CA THR A 88 -4.36 14.02 36.27
C THR A 88 -3.78 15.15 35.42
N THR A 89 -2.88 14.84 34.47
CA THR A 89 -2.21 15.88 33.67
C THR A 89 -3.09 16.46 32.57
N ASN A 90 -4.08 15.70 32.08
CA ASN A 90 -4.86 15.97 30.88
C ASN A 90 -3.97 16.29 29.66
N HIS A 91 -2.77 15.70 29.63
CA HIS A 91 -1.76 15.87 28.59
C HIS A 91 -0.94 14.59 28.47
N ASP A 92 -1.02 13.93 27.32
CA ASP A 92 -0.46 12.60 27.08
C ASP A 92 1.07 12.55 27.07
N VAL A 93 1.76 13.47 26.37
CA VAL A 93 3.24 13.50 26.37
C VAL A 93 3.81 13.80 27.77
N LYS A 94 3.19 14.73 28.51
CA LYS A 94 3.57 14.99 29.91
C LYS A 94 3.40 13.76 30.80
N ALA A 95 2.41 12.91 30.51
CA ALA A 95 2.23 11.66 31.23
C ALA A 95 3.33 10.63 30.91
N VAL A 96 3.86 10.61 29.69
CA VAL A 96 5.05 9.80 29.32
C VAL A 96 6.29 10.29 30.07
N GLU A 97 6.52 11.60 30.14
CA GLU A 97 7.61 12.17 30.92
C GLU A 97 7.54 11.70 32.38
N TYR A 98 6.39 11.86 33.05
CA TYR A 98 6.21 11.42 34.43
C TYR A 98 6.34 9.91 34.61
N PHE A 99 5.85 9.12 33.67
CA PHE A 99 6.06 7.67 33.68
C PHE A 99 7.55 7.31 33.65
N LEU A 100 8.34 7.96 32.79
CA LEU A 100 9.78 7.73 32.74
C LEU A 100 10.46 8.19 34.03
N LYS A 101 10.04 9.34 34.60
CA LYS A 101 10.52 9.80 35.91
C LYS A 101 10.27 8.79 37.02
N GLU A 102 9.12 8.10 37.00
CA GLU A 102 8.82 7.01 37.93
C GLU A 102 9.69 5.78 37.68
N LYS A 103 9.88 5.38 36.41
CA LYS A 103 10.66 4.19 36.05
C LYS A 103 12.13 4.28 36.43
N VAL A 104 12.72 5.47 36.33
CA VAL A 104 14.16 5.66 36.60
C VAL A 104 14.47 6.04 38.05
N ALA A 105 13.47 6.24 38.90
CA ALA A 105 13.65 6.74 40.27
C ALA A 105 14.53 5.84 41.15
N GLU A 106 14.46 4.51 40.94
CA GLU A 106 15.23 3.53 41.71
C GLU A 106 16.67 3.34 41.20
N VAL A 107 17.06 4.01 40.10
CA VAL A 107 18.42 3.98 39.56
C VAL A 107 19.07 5.33 39.88
N PRO A 108 19.94 5.42 40.92
CA PRO A 108 20.42 6.72 41.43
C PRO A 108 21.07 7.61 40.38
N GLU A 109 21.81 7.00 39.44
CA GLU A 109 22.46 7.70 38.32
C GLU A 109 21.44 8.37 37.39
N LEU A 110 20.35 7.68 37.04
CA LEU A 110 19.31 8.23 36.17
C LEU A 110 18.40 9.19 36.92
N HIS A 111 18.10 8.90 38.19
CA HIS A 111 17.31 9.79 39.05
C HIS A 111 18.00 11.14 39.29
N ALA A 112 19.34 11.18 39.31
CA ALA A 112 20.09 12.42 39.45
C ALA A 112 19.85 13.41 38.28
N VAL A 113 19.51 12.90 37.10
CA VAL A 113 19.26 13.69 35.88
C VAL A 113 17.79 13.68 35.46
N ASN A 114 16.88 13.35 36.38
CA ASN A 114 15.46 13.14 36.10
C ASN A 114 14.78 14.35 35.43
N GLU A 115 15.21 15.57 35.76
CA GLU A 115 14.70 16.82 35.18
C GLU A 115 15.21 17.09 33.76
N PHE A 116 16.11 16.27 33.23
CA PHE A 116 16.54 16.31 31.82
C PHE A 116 15.71 15.39 30.91
N ILE A 117 14.81 14.57 31.46
CA ILE A 117 13.79 13.91 30.64
C ILE A 117 12.92 15.00 30.01
N HIS A 118 12.70 14.93 28.69
CA HIS A 118 12.02 15.96 27.91
C HIS A 118 12.75 17.33 27.87
N PHE A 119 14.05 17.38 28.17
CA PHE A 119 14.79 18.65 28.22
C PHE A 119 14.70 19.43 26.91
N ALA A 120 14.24 20.69 27.00
CA ALA A 120 14.06 21.66 25.91
C ALA A 120 13.12 21.23 24.75
N CYS A 121 12.57 20.02 24.81
CA CYS A 121 11.61 19.50 23.85
C CYS A 121 10.27 20.24 23.91
N THR A 122 9.55 20.23 22.79
CA THR A 122 8.09 20.37 22.77
C THR A 122 7.44 19.01 22.55
N SER A 123 6.17 18.86 22.94
CA SER A 123 5.39 17.64 22.72
C SER A 123 5.47 17.11 21.28
N GLU A 124 5.55 18.02 20.31
CA GLU A 124 5.65 17.66 18.89
C GLU A 124 7.01 17.15 18.45
N ASP A 125 8.10 17.46 19.15
CA ASP A 125 9.40 16.83 18.87
C ASP A 125 9.28 15.31 19.11
N ILE A 126 8.56 14.91 20.15
CA ILE A 126 8.33 13.52 20.49
C ILE A 126 7.26 12.89 19.57
N ASN A 127 6.16 13.60 19.31
CA ASN A 127 5.07 13.07 18.48
C ASN A 127 5.51 12.81 17.05
N ASN A 128 6.16 13.76 16.39
CA ASN A 128 6.51 13.61 14.97
C ASN A 128 7.49 12.44 14.76
N LEU A 129 8.48 12.29 15.64
CA LEU A 129 9.43 11.18 15.58
C LEU A 129 8.74 9.85 15.90
N SER A 130 7.76 9.85 16.80
CA SER A 130 6.92 8.67 17.04
C SER A 130 6.14 8.29 15.77
N HIS A 131 5.51 9.25 15.10
CA HIS A 131 4.77 9.00 13.86
C HIS A 131 5.69 8.52 12.73
N ALA A 132 6.88 9.10 12.60
CA ALA A 132 7.90 8.67 11.65
C ALA A 132 8.32 7.21 11.88
N LEU A 133 8.60 6.83 13.14
CA LEU A 133 8.93 5.45 13.51
C LEU A 133 7.75 4.49 13.26
N MET A 134 6.52 4.89 13.59
CA MET A 134 5.30 4.12 13.32
C MET A 134 5.12 3.85 11.82
N LEU A 135 5.27 4.89 10.99
CA LEU A 135 5.14 4.77 9.53
C LEU A 135 6.28 3.96 8.91
N THR A 136 7.51 4.11 9.41
CA THR A 136 8.67 3.31 8.97
C THR A 136 8.44 1.83 9.25
N GLU A 137 8.10 1.49 10.49
CA GLU A 137 7.84 0.10 10.88
C GLU A 137 6.65 -0.49 10.10
N ALA A 138 5.55 0.26 9.97
CA ALA A 138 4.40 -0.19 9.20
C ALA A 138 4.74 -0.40 7.73
N ARG A 139 5.47 0.54 7.09
CA ARG A 139 5.88 0.43 5.70
C ARG A 139 6.72 -0.82 5.47
N GLU A 140 7.77 -0.99 6.27
CA GLU A 140 8.81 -2.01 6.02
C GLU A 140 8.41 -3.40 6.49
N LYS A 141 7.78 -3.51 7.66
CA LYS A 141 7.48 -4.81 8.28
C LYS A 141 6.09 -5.35 7.97
N VAL A 142 5.19 -4.51 7.47
CA VAL A 142 3.79 -4.90 7.24
C VAL A 142 3.35 -4.60 5.81
N MET A 143 3.32 -3.34 5.41
CA MET A 143 2.67 -2.91 4.17
C MET A 143 3.43 -3.36 2.92
N LEU A 144 4.75 -3.12 2.82
CA LEU A 144 5.54 -3.55 1.66
C LEU A 144 5.55 -5.09 1.48
N PRO A 145 5.69 -5.91 2.54
CA PRO A 145 5.52 -7.36 2.42
C PRO A 145 4.17 -7.77 1.83
N GLU A 146 3.06 -7.19 2.30
CA GLU A 146 1.73 -7.51 1.77
C GLU A 146 1.55 -7.05 0.31
N VAL A 147 2.06 -5.87 -0.03
CA VAL A 147 2.10 -5.37 -1.42
C VAL A 147 2.92 -6.31 -2.30
N ARG A 148 4.06 -6.80 -1.83
CA ARG A 148 4.92 -7.77 -2.54
C ARG A 148 4.18 -9.08 -2.78
N ASN A 149 3.51 -9.63 -1.77
CA ASN A 149 2.72 -10.85 -1.90
C ASN A 149 1.67 -10.73 -3.01
N VAL A 150 0.96 -9.59 -3.09
CA VAL A 150 -0.02 -9.33 -4.16
C VAL A 150 0.64 -9.28 -5.53
N ILE A 151 1.76 -8.56 -5.67
CA ILE A 151 2.50 -8.45 -6.94
C ILE A 151 2.95 -9.82 -7.42
N ASP A 152 3.59 -10.60 -6.54
CA ASP A 152 4.16 -11.88 -6.89
C ASP A 152 3.05 -12.88 -7.24
N ALA A 153 1.92 -12.88 -6.52
CA ALA A 153 0.77 -13.70 -6.87
C ALA A 153 0.21 -13.37 -8.27
N ILE A 154 0.15 -12.09 -8.65
CA ILE A 154 -0.30 -11.68 -10.00
C ILE A 154 0.75 -12.04 -11.07
N LYS A 155 2.05 -11.94 -10.75
CA LYS A 155 3.13 -12.43 -11.64
C LYS A 155 3.06 -13.94 -11.85
N ASP A 156 2.72 -14.69 -10.82
CA ASP A 156 2.52 -16.14 -10.93
C ASP A 156 1.36 -16.46 -11.86
N LEU A 157 0.23 -15.73 -11.77
CA LEU A 157 -0.86 -15.86 -12.75
C LEU A 157 -0.42 -15.48 -14.17
N ALA A 158 0.42 -14.44 -14.31
CA ALA A 158 0.97 -14.03 -15.60
C ALA A 158 1.78 -15.17 -16.25
N ASN A 159 2.65 -15.80 -15.47
CA ASN A 159 3.45 -16.95 -15.91
C ASN A 159 2.60 -18.19 -16.16
N GLN A 160 1.65 -18.48 -15.28
CA GLN A 160 0.78 -19.65 -15.38
C GLN A 160 -0.13 -19.59 -16.61
N PHE A 161 -0.63 -18.41 -16.97
CA PHE A 161 -1.56 -18.22 -18.09
C PHE A 161 -0.92 -17.53 -19.31
N ARG A 162 0.41 -17.51 -19.34
CA ARG A 162 1.29 -16.87 -20.33
C ARG A 162 0.84 -17.05 -21.77
N ASP A 163 0.43 -18.26 -22.14
CA ASP A 163 0.10 -18.68 -23.50
C ASP A 163 -1.39 -18.99 -23.71
N ILE A 164 -2.25 -18.70 -22.73
CA ILE A 164 -3.70 -18.92 -22.84
C ILE A 164 -4.33 -17.76 -23.63
N PRO A 165 -4.77 -17.97 -24.88
CA PRO A 165 -5.32 -16.90 -25.70
C PRO A 165 -6.67 -16.41 -25.15
N MET A 166 -6.91 -15.11 -25.26
CA MET A 166 -8.14 -14.49 -24.80
C MET A 166 -8.62 -13.44 -25.80
N LEU A 167 -9.93 -13.46 -26.07
CA LEU A 167 -10.59 -12.37 -26.79
C LEU A 167 -10.64 -11.14 -25.87
N THR A 168 -9.95 -10.07 -26.25
CA THR A 168 -9.96 -8.83 -25.45
C THR A 168 -11.26 -8.06 -25.64
N ARG A 169 -11.51 -7.12 -24.72
CA ARG A 169 -12.66 -6.24 -24.79
C ARG A 169 -12.24 -4.78 -24.73
N THR A 170 -12.59 -4.02 -25.76
CA THR A 170 -12.47 -2.55 -25.76
C THR A 170 -13.86 -1.96 -25.84
N HIS A 171 -14.20 -1.05 -24.92
CA HIS A 171 -15.58 -0.56 -24.74
C HIS A 171 -16.59 -1.70 -24.49
N GLY A 172 -16.12 -2.80 -23.86
CA GLY A 172 -16.90 -4.01 -23.61
C GLY A 172 -17.15 -4.90 -24.85
N GLN A 173 -16.68 -4.51 -26.04
CA GLN A 173 -16.89 -5.24 -27.30
C GLN A 173 -15.67 -6.10 -27.68
N PRO A 174 -15.87 -7.24 -28.38
CA PRO A 174 -14.80 -8.04 -28.97
C PRO A 174 -13.74 -7.20 -29.71
N ALA A 175 -12.47 -7.44 -29.41
CA ALA A 175 -11.33 -6.72 -29.98
C ALA A 175 -10.13 -7.67 -30.22
N SER A 176 -9.01 -7.13 -30.72
CA SER A 176 -7.81 -7.89 -31.05
C SER A 176 -7.34 -8.77 -29.88
N PRO A 177 -7.14 -10.09 -30.08
CA PRO A 177 -6.79 -11.01 -29.01
C PRO A 177 -5.48 -10.67 -28.27
N SER A 178 -5.39 -11.15 -27.04
CA SER A 178 -4.20 -11.13 -26.18
C SER A 178 -4.03 -12.52 -25.55
N THR A 179 -3.22 -12.64 -24.50
CA THR A 179 -3.26 -13.80 -23.60
C THR A 179 -3.68 -13.38 -22.20
N MET A 180 -4.33 -14.29 -21.47
CA MET A 180 -4.72 -14.04 -20.07
C MET A 180 -3.51 -13.64 -19.24
N GLY A 181 -2.37 -14.32 -19.42
CA GLY A 181 -1.13 -14.00 -18.71
C GLY A 181 -0.60 -12.60 -19.04
N LYS A 182 -0.74 -12.14 -20.28
CA LYS A 182 -0.32 -10.79 -20.68
C LYS A 182 -1.15 -9.69 -20.00
N GLU A 183 -2.43 -9.93 -19.74
CA GLU A 183 -3.26 -8.99 -18.98
C GLU A 183 -2.88 -8.95 -17.49
N MET A 184 -2.50 -10.09 -16.89
CA MET A 184 -1.93 -10.11 -15.53
C MET A 184 -0.59 -9.38 -15.46
N ALA A 185 0.26 -9.54 -16.48
CA ALA A 185 1.56 -8.87 -16.58
C ALA A 185 1.43 -7.34 -16.58
N ASN A 186 0.40 -6.80 -17.26
CA ASN A 186 0.11 -5.37 -17.28
C ASN A 186 -0.11 -4.81 -15.86
N VAL A 187 -0.87 -5.54 -15.05
CA VAL A 187 -1.20 -5.16 -13.66
C VAL A 187 0.03 -5.25 -12.78
N ALA A 188 0.75 -6.38 -12.82
CA ALA A 188 1.97 -6.57 -12.05
C ALA A 188 3.01 -5.48 -12.33
N TYR A 189 3.20 -5.10 -13.59
CA TYR A 189 4.14 -4.03 -13.94
C TYR A 189 3.72 -2.66 -13.40
N ARG A 190 2.42 -2.32 -13.46
CA ARG A 190 1.89 -1.08 -12.86
C ARG A 190 2.14 -1.06 -11.35
N MET A 191 1.93 -2.20 -10.68
CA MET A 191 2.15 -2.35 -9.24
C MET A 191 3.63 -2.26 -8.84
N GLU A 192 4.55 -2.85 -9.60
CA GLU A 192 6.00 -2.74 -9.36
C GLU A 192 6.49 -1.29 -9.38
N ARG A 193 5.91 -0.45 -10.25
CA ARG A 193 6.21 0.99 -10.23
C ARG A 193 5.79 1.64 -8.93
N GLN A 194 4.63 1.27 -8.39
CA GLN A 194 4.15 1.83 -7.12
C GLN A 194 4.92 1.27 -5.92
N TYR A 195 5.30 -0.01 -5.93
CA TYR A 195 6.17 -0.61 -4.92
C TYR A 195 7.45 0.21 -4.73
N LYS A 196 8.17 0.48 -5.83
CA LYS A 196 9.39 1.31 -5.81
C LYS A 196 9.11 2.73 -5.31
N GLN A 197 7.98 3.32 -5.67
CA GLN A 197 7.64 4.67 -5.20
C GLN A 197 7.36 4.69 -3.69
N ILE A 198 6.61 3.72 -3.18
CA ILE A 198 6.29 3.60 -1.75
C ILE A 198 7.57 3.40 -0.93
N GLU A 199 8.46 2.51 -1.39
CA GLU A 199 9.74 2.23 -0.74
C GLU A 199 10.64 3.47 -0.66
N ASN A 200 10.64 4.30 -1.71
CA ASN A 200 11.51 5.47 -1.81
C ASN A 200 10.92 6.76 -1.22
N VAL A 201 9.71 6.76 -0.64
CA VAL A 201 9.21 7.95 0.06
C VAL A 201 10.09 8.22 1.27
N GLU A 202 10.58 9.45 1.41
CA GLU A 202 11.33 9.87 2.58
C GLU A 202 10.40 9.89 3.79
N ILE A 203 10.83 9.35 4.92
CA ILE A 203 10.07 9.47 6.16
C ILE A 203 10.79 10.51 7.00
N LEU A 204 10.14 11.66 7.19
CA LEU A 204 10.76 12.83 7.79
C LEU A 204 10.52 12.90 9.29
N GLY A 205 11.48 13.51 9.98
CA GLY A 205 11.40 13.80 11.41
C GLY A 205 12.17 15.07 11.76
N LYS A 206 11.80 15.68 12.88
CA LYS A 206 12.41 16.92 13.38
C LYS A 206 12.54 16.89 14.90
N ILE A 207 13.48 17.67 15.43
CA ILE A 207 13.53 18.03 16.86
C ILE A 207 14.14 19.43 17.00
N ASN A 208 13.31 20.44 17.28
CA ASN A 208 13.76 21.84 17.27
C ASN A 208 12.96 22.76 18.20
N GLY A 209 12.22 22.17 19.15
CA GLY A 209 11.55 22.87 20.22
C GLY A 209 10.26 23.56 19.80
N ALA A 210 9.80 24.48 20.65
CA ALA A 210 8.44 24.99 20.65
C ALA A 210 7.93 25.54 19.31
N VAL A 211 8.77 26.17 18.49
CA VAL A 211 8.37 26.81 17.22
C VAL A 211 9.41 26.68 16.12
N GLY A 212 10.33 25.71 16.22
CA GLY A 212 11.28 25.43 15.14
C GLY A 212 12.65 26.08 15.23
N ASN A 213 12.95 26.84 16.29
CA ASN A 213 14.16 27.69 16.35
C ASN A 213 15.05 27.43 17.56
N TYR A 214 14.92 26.28 18.23
CA TYR A 214 15.80 25.89 19.35
C TYR A 214 15.81 26.88 20.53
N ASN A 215 14.80 27.73 20.70
CA ASN A 215 14.82 28.83 21.68
C ASN A 215 15.15 28.36 23.11
N ALA A 216 14.49 27.31 23.58
CA ALA A 216 14.71 26.76 24.93
C ALA A 216 16.11 26.15 25.06
N HIS A 217 16.56 25.44 24.03
CA HIS A 217 17.87 24.81 23.96
C HIS A 217 18.99 25.86 24.07
N LEU A 218 18.95 26.89 23.22
CA LEU A 218 19.93 27.99 23.19
C LEU A 218 19.87 28.88 24.44
N SER A 219 18.73 28.93 25.14
CA SER A 219 18.62 29.68 26.41
C SER A 219 19.39 29.02 27.55
N ALA A 220 19.53 27.69 27.51
CA ALA A 220 20.24 26.92 28.52
C ALA A 220 21.69 26.63 28.11
N TYR A 221 21.90 26.29 26.83
CA TYR A 221 23.21 25.94 26.27
C TYR A 221 23.44 26.70 24.96
N PRO A 222 23.87 27.98 25.01
CA PRO A 222 24.08 28.80 23.82
C PRO A 222 25.29 28.37 22.97
N GLU A 223 26.22 27.62 23.56
CA GLU A 223 27.48 27.20 22.91
C GLU A 223 27.36 25.86 22.15
N ILE A 224 26.23 25.17 22.27
CA ILE A 224 25.98 23.90 21.55
C ILE A 224 25.34 24.19 20.19
N ASP A 225 25.88 23.59 19.13
CA ASP A 225 25.24 23.59 17.82
C ASP A 225 24.03 22.65 17.82
N TRP A 226 22.89 23.18 18.28
CA TRP A 226 21.64 22.44 18.35
C TRP A 226 21.07 22.05 16.98
N HIS A 227 21.50 22.71 15.90
CA HIS A 227 21.05 22.37 14.55
C HIS A 227 21.73 21.08 14.08
N GLN A 228 23.06 20.98 14.23
CA GLN A 228 23.78 19.73 14.01
C GLN A 228 23.30 18.63 14.98
N TYR A 229 23.08 18.98 16.26
CA TYR A 229 22.59 18.03 17.26
C TYR A 229 21.23 17.43 16.88
N SER A 230 20.33 18.24 16.31
CA SER A 230 19.02 17.81 15.80
C SER A 230 19.17 16.82 14.65
N GLU A 231 19.98 17.13 13.65
CA GLU A 231 20.23 16.26 12.50
C GLU A 231 20.77 14.89 12.95
N GLU A 232 21.79 14.90 13.81
CA GLU A 232 22.37 13.67 14.35
C GLU A 232 21.36 12.86 15.16
N PHE A 233 20.51 13.51 15.96
CA PHE A 233 19.49 12.81 16.73
C PHE A 233 18.47 12.12 15.81
N VAL A 234 17.88 12.86 14.87
CA VAL A 234 16.86 12.32 13.97
C VAL A 234 17.43 11.19 13.10
N THR A 235 18.63 11.39 12.53
CA THR A 235 19.28 10.37 11.70
C THR A 235 19.72 9.14 12.51
N SER A 236 20.06 9.29 13.80
CA SER A 236 20.34 8.14 14.68
C SER A 236 19.13 7.22 14.90
N LEU A 237 17.90 7.73 14.70
CA LEU A 237 16.67 6.96 14.74
C LEU A 237 16.35 6.27 13.40
N GLY A 238 17.18 6.44 12.37
CA GLY A 238 16.94 5.94 11.02
C GLY A 238 15.89 6.76 10.25
N ILE A 239 15.63 7.99 10.67
CA ILE A 239 14.65 8.90 10.07
C ILE A 239 15.37 9.99 9.27
N THR A 240 14.79 10.42 8.15
CA THR A 240 15.32 11.53 7.35
C THR A 240 15.03 12.85 8.06
N TRP A 241 16.04 13.72 8.17
CA TRP A 241 15.89 14.96 8.93
C TRP A 241 15.19 16.07 8.14
N ASN A 242 14.25 16.76 8.79
CA ASN A 242 13.62 17.98 8.29
C ASN A 242 14.08 19.20 9.11
N PRO A 243 15.01 20.02 8.59
CA PRO A 243 15.58 21.16 9.32
C PRO A 243 14.61 22.34 9.50
N TYR A 244 13.60 22.49 8.63
CA TYR A 244 12.74 23.67 8.60
C TYR A 244 11.31 23.30 8.91
N THR A 245 10.93 23.46 10.18
CA THR A 245 9.58 23.18 10.64
C THR A 245 9.08 24.29 11.53
N THR A 246 7.77 24.31 11.78
CA THR A 246 7.20 25.12 12.85
C THR A 246 7.23 24.32 14.15
N GLN A 247 6.18 24.40 14.98
CA GLN A 247 6.04 23.51 16.12
C GLN A 247 5.84 22.05 15.69
N ILE A 248 5.20 21.79 14.54
CA ILE A 248 4.97 20.45 13.97
C ILE A 248 5.92 20.17 12.81
N GLU A 249 6.17 18.89 12.53
CA GLU A 249 6.60 18.47 11.19
C GLU A 249 5.43 18.72 10.21
N PRO A 250 5.68 19.23 8.98
CA PRO A 250 4.62 19.69 8.07
C PRO A 250 3.72 18.61 7.49
N HIS A 251 3.98 17.32 7.71
CA HIS A 251 3.21 16.16 7.26
C HIS A 251 3.17 15.94 5.74
N ASP A 252 3.99 16.65 4.97
CA ASP A 252 4.06 16.51 3.50
C ASP A 252 4.45 15.08 3.10
N TYR A 253 5.43 14.50 3.80
CA TYR A 253 5.87 13.13 3.55
C TYR A 253 4.78 12.07 3.83
N ILE A 254 3.86 12.36 4.76
CA ILE A 254 2.71 11.48 5.05
C ILE A 254 1.76 11.50 3.86
N ALA A 255 1.54 12.68 3.25
CA ALA A 255 0.75 12.80 2.03
C ALA A 255 1.39 12.05 0.86
N GLU A 256 2.69 12.19 0.66
CA GLU A 256 3.45 11.48 -0.37
C GLU A 256 3.33 9.95 -0.23
N LEU A 257 3.49 9.45 1.00
CA LEU A 257 3.37 8.03 1.31
C LEU A 257 1.96 7.51 1.03
N PHE A 258 0.93 8.21 1.52
CA PHE A 258 -0.45 7.79 1.38
C PHE A 258 -0.99 7.94 -0.04
N ASP A 259 -0.53 8.92 -0.81
CA ASP A 259 -0.83 9.00 -2.23
C ASP A 259 -0.17 7.84 -3.00
N ALA A 260 1.04 7.43 -2.62
CA ALA A 260 1.70 6.28 -3.23
C ALA A 260 0.91 4.97 -2.99
N PHE A 261 0.44 4.74 -1.76
CA PHE A 261 -0.46 3.63 -1.44
C PHE A 261 -1.81 3.75 -2.14
N ALA A 262 -2.42 4.93 -2.21
CA ALA A 262 -3.70 5.12 -2.90
C ALA A 262 -3.61 4.81 -4.41
N ARG A 263 -2.47 5.11 -5.04
CA ARG A 263 -2.19 4.72 -6.43
C ARG A 263 -2.07 3.21 -6.58
N PHE A 264 -1.37 2.52 -5.66
CA PHE A 264 -1.33 1.05 -5.65
C PHE A 264 -2.73 0.46 -5.50
N ASN A 265 -3.50 0.93 -4.52
CA ASN A 265 -4.87 0.50 -4.26
C ASN A 265 -5.79 0.70 -5.47
N THR A 266 -5.61 1.80 -6.21
CA THR A 266 -6.41 2.07 -7.42
C THR A 266 -6.10 1.05 -8.53
N ILE A 267 -4.85 0.60 -8.65
CA ILE A 267 -4.47 -0.48 -9.58
C ILE A 267 -5.05 -1.81 -9.13
N LEU A 268 -5.05 -2.10 -7.82
CA LEU A 268 -5.65 -3.32 -7.31
C LEU A 268 -7.18 -3.33 -7.44
N LEU A 269 -7.83 -2.19 -7.26
CA LEU A 269 -9.27 -2.02 -7.46
C LEU A 269 -9.66 -2.30 -8.91
N ASP A 270 -8.87 -1.80 -9.86
CA ASP A 270 -9.02 -2.07 -11.29
C ASP A 270 -8.89 -3.58 -11.58
N PHE A 271 -7.89 -4.24 -10.97
CA PHE A 271 -7.72 -5.69 -11.06
C PHE A 271 -8.89 -6.49 -10.48
N ASP A 272 -9.38 -6.12 -9.29
CA ASP A 272 -10.51 -6.79 -8.64
C ASP A 272 -11.76 -6.73 -9.55
N ARG A 273 -11.99 -5.59 -10.21
CA ARG A 273 -13.09 -5.39 -11.16
C ARG A 273 -12.93 -6.19 -12.45
N ASP A 274 -11.74 -6.20 -13.02
CA ASP A 274 -11.47 -6.97 -14.24
C ASP A 274 -11.61 -8.47 -13.97
N VAL A 275 -11.09 -8.98 -12.86
CA VAL A 275 -11.26 -10.40 -12.47
C VAL A 275 -12.71 -10.74 -12.19
N TRP A 276 -13.46 -9.84 -11.52
CA TRP A 276 -14.91 -9.99 -11.39
C TRP A 276 -15.59 -10.13 -12.76
N GLY A 277 -15.19 -9.29 -13.73
CA GLY A 277 -15.67 -9.35 -15.11
C GLY A 277 -15.32 -10.65 -15.83
N TYR A 278 -14.09 -11.13 -15.71
CA TYR A 278 -13.65 -12.41 -16.28
C TYR A 278 -14.42 -13.60 -15.67
N ILE A 279 -14.69 -13.57 -14.37
CA ILE A 279 -15.53 -14.58 -13.71
C ILE A 279 -16.97 -14.50 -14.24
N ALA A 280 -17.53 -13.30 -14.40
CA ALA A 280 -18.87 -13.09 -14.94
C ALA A 280 -19.01 -13.58 -16.40
N LEU A 281 -17.95 -13.47 -17.20
CA LEU A 281 -17.87 -14.01 -18.57
C LEU A 281 -17.63 -15.52 -18.61
N GLY A 282 -17.36 -16.15 -17.46
CA GLY A 282 -17.02 -17.57 -17.38
C GLY A 282 -15.62 -17.92 -17.85
N HIS A 283 -14.74 -16.91 -17.99
CA HIS A 283 -13.31 -17.09 -18.32
C HIS A 283 -12.53 -17.70 -17.17
N PHE A 284 -12.99 -17.48 -15.93
CA PHE A 284 -12.53 -18.18 -14.74
C PHE A 284 -13.68 -18.98 -14.11
N LYS A 285 -13.36 -20.20 -13.70
CA LYS A 285 -14.10 -20.96 -12.68
C LYS A 285 -13.50 -20.64 -11.31
N GLN A 286 -14.23 -20.96 -10.26
CA GLN A 286 -13.77 -20.82 -8.88
C GLN A 286 -13.73 -22.19 -8.21
N LYS A 287 -12.59 -22.52 -7.61
CA LYS A 287 -12.45 -23.74 -6.80
C LYS A 287 -13.36 -23.64 -5.57
N THR A 288 -14.26 -24.60 -5.42
CA THR A 288 -15.15 -24.69 -4.25
C THR A 288 -14.49 -25.50 -3.14
N ILE A 289 -14.51 -24.98 -1.91
CA ILE A 289 -14.15 -25.75 -0.72
C ILE A 289 -15.40 -26.47 -0.20
N ALA A 290 -15.30 -27.78 0.06
CA ALA A 290 -16.43 -28.55 0.58
C ALA A 290 -16.97 -27.94 1.89
N GLY A 291 -18.27 -27.64 1.92
CA GLY A 291 -18.95 -27.02 3.07
C GLY A 291 -19.13 -25.50 3.00
N GLU A 292 -18.50 -24.79 2.06
CA GLU A 292 -18.80 -23.38 1.83
C GLU A 292 -20.19 -23.19 1.18
N ILE A 293 -20.98 -22.25 1.70
CA ILE A 293 -22.29 -21.90 1.15
C ILE A 293 -22.12 -20.67 0.27
N GLY A 294 -22.24 -20.84 -1.06
CA GLY A 294 -22.12 -19.74 -2.01
C GLY A 294 -23.36 -18.84 -2.08
N SER A 295 -24.55 -19.37 -1.84
CA SER A 295 -25.80 -18.59 -1.73
C SER A 295 -26.80 -19.31 -0.81
N SER A 296 -27.56 -18.55 -0.03
CA SER A 296 -28.61 -19.08 0.84
C SER A 296 -29.79 -19.71 0.09
N THR A 297 -29.97 -19.40 -1.20
CA THR A 297 -31.11 -19.86 -2.01
C THR A 297 -30.72 -20.54 -3.32
N MET A 298 -29.51 -20.32 -3.83
CA MET A 298 -29.03 -20.88 -5.11
C MET A 298 -27.80 -21.78 -4.90
N PRO A 299 -27.96 -23.10 -4.69
CA PRO A 299 -26.88 -23.99 -4.26
C PRO A 299 -25.75 -24.19 -5.29
N HIS A 300 -25.96 -23.80 -6.55
CA HIS A 300 -24.95 -23.89 -7.62
C HIS A 300 -24.08 -22.62 -7.74
N LYS A 301 -24.39 -21.53 -7.00
CA LYS A 301 -23.77 -20.22 -7.19
C LYS A 301 -22.40 -20.16 -6.51
N VAL A 302 -21.35 -19.85 -7.26
CA VAL A 302 -20.01 -19.53 -6.74
C VAL A 302 -19.74 -18.05 -7.02
N ASN A 303 -19.67 -17.23 -5.98
CA ASN A 303 -19.58 -15.77 -6.08
C ASN A 303 -18.13 -15.30 -5.86
N PRO A 304 -17.64 -14.28 -6.60
CA PRO A 304 -16.31 -13.71 -6.41
C PRO A 304 -16.20 -12.81 -5.15
N ILE A 305 -16.71 -13.28 -4.00
CA ILE A 305 -16.87 -12.48 -2.77
C ILE A 305 -15.56 -11.93 -2.23
N ASP A 306 -14.45 -12.62 -2.48
CA ASP A 306 -13.15 -12.22 -1.97
C ASP A 306 -12.65 -10.97 -2.74
N PHE A 307 -12.85 -10.91 -4.07
CA PHE A 307 -12.55 -9.70 -4.87
C PHE A 307 -13.53 -8.55 -4.56
N GLU A 308 -14.82 -8.84 -4.36
CA GLU A 308 -15.82 -7.83 -3.97
C GLU A 308 -15.53 -7.24 -2.58
N ASN A 309 -15.04 -8.07 -1.65
CA ASN A 309 -14.61 -7.61 -0.33
C ASN A 309 -13.37 -6.71 -0.44
N SER A 310 -12.41 -7.08 -1.28
CA SER A 310 -11.24 -6.24 -1.55
C SER A 310 -11.63 -4.89 -2.12
N GLU A 311 -12.40 -4.86 -3.21
CA GLU A 311 -12.85 -3.64 -3.89
C GLU A 311 -13.47 -2.64 -2.90
N GLY A 312 -14.38 -3.10 -2.05
CA GLY A 312 -15.04 -2.24 -1.06
C GLY A 312 -14.08 -1.66 -0.02
N ASN A 313 -13.13 -2.46 0.46
CA ASN A 313 -12.13 -2.00 1.44
C ASN A 313 -11.08 -1.08 0.80
N LEU A 314 -10.70 -1.27 -0.46
CA LEU A 314 -9.81 -0.34 -1.17
C LEU A 314 -10.41 1.06 -1.31
N GLY A 315 -11.73 1.14 -1.57
CA GLY A 315 -12.45 2.41 -1.58
C GLY A 315 -12.38 3.14 -0.23
N LEU A 316 -12.59 2.40 0.88
CA LEU A 316 -12.48 2.96 2.24
C LEU A 316 -11.04 3.36 2.58
N ALA A 317 -10.05 2.53 2.24
CA ALA A 317 -8.64 2.84 2.44
C ALA A 317 -8.26 4.16 1.74
N ASN A 318 -8.63 4.31 0.46
CA ASN A 318 -8.33 5.50 -0.32
C ASN A 318 -9.09 6.75 0.17
N ALA A 319 -10.31 6.61 0.68
CA ALA A 319 -11.03 7.73 1.29
C ALA A 319 -10.30 8.28 2.52
N ILE A 320 -9.77 7.39 3.37
CA ILE A 320 -8.99 7.78 4.54
C ILE A 320 -7.63 8.35 4.13
N PHE A 321 -6.88 7.66 3.26
CA PHE A 321 -5.58 8.14 2.76
C PHE A 321 -5.70 9.52 2.11
N GLY A 322 -6.68 9.72 1.22
CA GLY A 322 -6.93 11.01 0.58
C GLY A 322 -7.29 12.12 1.57
N HIS A 323 -8.09 11.82 2.60
CA HIS A 323 -8.39 12.81 3.65
C HIS A 323 -7.12 13.21 4.42
N LEU A 324 -6.33 12.24 4.89
CA LEU A 324 -5.12 12.51 5.67
C LEU A 324 -4.10 13.29 4.85
N ALA A 325 -3.84 12.85 3.61
CA ALA A 325 -2.90 13.50 2.69
C ALA A 325 -3.25 14.97 2.41
N GLN A 326 -4.54 15.28 2.26
CA GLN A 326 -4.98 16.65 1.95
C GLN A 326 -5.11 17.53 3.19
N LYS A 327 -5.49 16.97 4.34
CA LYS A 327 -5.82 17.75 5.55
C LYS A 327 -4.64 17.95 6.49
N LEU A 328 -3.71 16.99 6.59
CA LEU A 328 -2.60 17.07 7.54
C LEU A 328 -1.64 18.23 7.25
N PRO A 329 -1.22 18.50 5.99
CA PRO A 329 -0.26 19.56 5.70
C PRO A 329 -0.77 20.99 5.89
N VAL A 330 -2.06 21.17 6.19
CA VAL A 330 -2.67 22.48 6.40
C VAL A 330 -2.89 22.71 7.90
N SER A 331 -2.03 23.56 8.48
CA SER A 331 -2.08 23.95 9.89
C SER A 331 -1.98 25.47 10.04
N ARG A 332 -2.84 26.08 10.87
CA ARG A 332 -2.91 27.55 11.01
C ARG A 332 -1.67 28.10 11.74
N TRP A 333 -1.04 29.12 11.17
CA TRP A 333 0.17 29.78 11.71
C TRP A 333 1.27 28.76 12.05
N GLN A 334 1.88 28.83 13.24
CA GLN A 334 2.93 27.91 13.67
C GLN A 334 2.39 26.51 13.99
N ARG A 335 1.08 26.36 14.24
CA ARG A 335 0.24 25.15 14.13
C ARG A 335 -1.11 25.36 14.80
N ASP A 336 -2.09 24.60 14.39
CA ASP A 336 -3.26 24.25 15.22
C ASP A 336 -3.21 22.76 15.62
N LEU A 337 -4.14 22.33 16.48
CA LEU A 337 -4.13 21.00 17.11
C LEU A 337 -5.06 19.98 16.42
N THR A 338 -5.61 20.33 15.25
CA THR A 338 -6.56 19.44 14.54
C THR A 338 -5.88 18.19 13.97
N ASP A 339 -4.59 18.27 13.69
CA ASP A 339 -3.75 17.15 13.25
C ASP A 339 -3.60 16.07 14.34
N SER A 340 -3.50 16.45 15.61
CA SER A 340 -3.28 15.52 16.72
C SER A 340 -4.29 14.36 16.79
N THR A 341 -5.59 14.65 16.63
CA THR A 341 -6.62 13.60 16.60
C THR A 341 -6.62 12.84 15.27
N VAL A 342 -6.28 13.51 14.17
CA VAL A 342 -6.26 12.91 12.83
C VAL A 342 -5.09 11.93 12.69
N LEU A 343 -3.92 12.21 13.27
CA LEU A 343 -2.74 11.33 13.27
C LEU A 343 -2.96 10.03 14.06
N ARG A 344 -3.97 9.98 14.94
CA ARG A 344 -4.41 8.71 15.57
C ARG A 344 -5.11 7.75 14.60
N ASN A 345 -5.33 8.18 13.36
CA ASN A 345 -5.97 7.40 12.30
C ASN A 345 -5.00 6.96 11.20
N LEU A 346 -3.68 7.17 11.34
CA LEU A 346 -2.67 6.71 10.37
C LEU A 346 -2.84 5.23 10.02
N GLY A 347 -3.13 4.39 11.02
CA GLY A 347 -3.31 2.95 10.82
C GLY A 347 -4.66 2.53 10.24
N VAL A 348 -5.66 3.41 10.19
CA VAL A 348 -7.03 3.04 9.73
C VAL A 348 -7.03 2.79 8.23
N GLY A 349 -6.41 3.67 7.44
CA GLY A 349 -6.25 3.47 5.99
C GLY A 349 -5.44 2.21 5.68
N CYS A 350 -4.33 2.00 6.40
CA CYS A 350 -3.51 0.79 6.32
C CYS A 350 -4.31 -0.48 6.66
N GLY A 351 -5.16 -0.43 7.68
CA GLY A 351 -6.00 -1.55 8.09
C GLY A 351 -6.97 -1.99 6.98
N TYR A 352 -7.68 -1.04 6.37
CA TYR A 352 -8.55 -1.33 5.23
C TYR A 352 -7.77 -1.89 4.03
N ALA A 353 -6.58 -1.35 3.75
CA ALA A 353 -5.73 -1.84 2.66
C ALA A 353 -5.27 -3.30 2.89
N ILE A 354 -4.80 -3.66 4.10
CA ILE A 354 -4.38 -5.04 4.42
C ILE A 354 -5.55 -6.03 4.29
N ILE A 355 -6.75 -5.63 4.72
CA ILE A 355 -7.96 -6.46 4.57
C ILE A 355 -8.20 -6.73 3.09
N ALA A 356 -8.10 -5.70 2.25
CA ALA A 356 -8.24 -5.84 0.81
C ALA A 356 -7.18 -6.76 0.20
N TYR A 357 -5.89 -6.54 0.50
CA TYR A 357 -4.78 -7.34 -0.01
C TYR A 357 -4.95 -8.83 0.32
N THR A 358 -5.32 -9.12 1.57
CA THR A 358 -5.59 -10.50 2.03
C THR A 358 -6.77 -11.12 1.28
N SER A 359 -7.82 -10.33 1.03
CA SER A 359 -9.00 -10.78 0.30
C SER A 359 -8.70 -11.04 -1.17
N THR A 360 -7.97 -10.16 -1.87
CA THR A 360 -7.51 -10.43 -3.25
C THR A 360 -6.67 -11.69 -3.31
N LEU A 361 -5.68 -11.87 -2.42
CA LEU A 361 -4.83 -13.08 -2.39
C LEU A 361 -5.66 -14.36 -2.21
N LYS A 362 -6.67 -14.31 -1.34
CA LYS A 362 -7.62 -15.41 -1.17
C LYS A 362 -8.44 -15.66 -2.44
N GLY A 363 -8.91 -14.61 -3.11
CA GLY A 363 -9.61 -14.71 -4.40
C GLY A 363 -8.73 -15.35 -5.48
N ILE A 364 -7.49 -14.88 -5.62
CA ILE A 364 -6.49 -15.40 -6.57
C ILE A 364 -6.28 -16.91 -6.37
N SER A 365 -6.14 -17.37 -5.11
CA SER A 365 -5.94 -18.79 -4.81
C SER A 365 -7.06 -19.72 -5.31
N LYS A 366 -8.24 -19.16 -5.57
CA LYS A 366 -9.44 -19.88 -6.03
C LYS A 366 -9.64 -19.85 -7.54
N LEU A 367 -8.88 -19.03 -8.27
CA LEU A 367 -9.02 -18.92 -9.73
C LEU A 367 -8.62 -20.21 -10.44
N GLU A 368 -9.45 -20.62 -11.40
CA GLU A 368 -9.16 -21.69 -12.33
C GLU A 368 -9.55 -21.25 -13.73
N VAL A 369 -8.56 -21.09 -14.63
CA VAL A 369 -8.82 -20.59 -15.98
C VAL A 369 -9.68 -21.59 -16.78
N ASN A 370 -10.69 -21.08 -17.46
CA ASN A 370 -11.59 -21.87 -18.29
C ASN A 370 -11.16 -21.80 -19.76
N ALA A 371 -10.05 -22.46 -20.08
CA ALA A 371 -9.45 -22.43 -21.41
C ALA A 371 -10.43 -22.85 -22.52
N GLU A 372 -11.33 -23.80 -22.25
CA GLU A 372 -12.37 -24.22 -23.19
C GLU A 372 -13.35 -23.09 -23.52
N ALA A 373 -13.82 -22.33 -22.54
CA ALA A 373 -14.72 -21.21 -22.77
C ALA A 373 -14.03 -20.07 -23.53
N LEU A 374 -12.77 -19.78 -23.18
CA LEU A 374 -11.95 -18.78 -23.89
C LEU A 374 -11.76 -19.16 -25.37
N ALA A 375 -11.38 -20.41 -25.64
CA ALA A 375 -11.21 -20.92 -27.00
C ALA A 375 -12.53 -20.89 -27.79
N ALA A 376 -13.64 -21.29 -27.17
CA ALA A 376 -14.96 -21.29 -27.80
C ALA A 376 -15.50 -19.87 -28.07
N GLU A 377 -15.10 -18.88 -27.29
CA GLU A 377 -15.43 -17.48 -27.55
C GLU A 377 -14.61 -16.92 -28.71
N LEU A 378 -13.30 -17.17 -28.73
CA LEU A 378 -12.42 -16.77 -29.82
C LEU A 378 -12.89 -17.33 -31.17
N ASP A 379 -13.26 -18.62 -31.23
CA ASP A 379 -13.73 -19.27 -32.46
C ASP A 379 -15.06 -18.71 -32.99
N LYS A 380 -15.80 -17.94 -32.18
CA LYS A 380 -17.04 -17.26 -32.59
C LYS A 380 -16.84 -15.83 -33.09
N ASN A 381 -15.61 -15.31 -33.03
CA ASN A 381 -15.31 -13.89 -33.32
C ASN A 381 -14.19 -13.77 -34.36
N TRP A 382 -14.37 -14.33 -35.56
CA TRP A 382 -13.37 -14.26 -36.63
C TRP A 382 -13.21 -12.86 -37.23
N GLU A 383 -14.16 -11.95 -36.96
CA GLU A 383 -14.13 -10.56 -37.39
C GLU A 383 -12.89 -9.81 -36.87
N VAL A 384 -12.27 -10.27 -35.77
CA VAL A 384 -11.03 -9.68 -35.24
C VAL A 384 -9.85 -9.83 -36.20
N LEU A 385 -9.90 -10.79 -37.13
CA LEU A 385 -8.89 -10.94 -38.18
C LEU A 385 -9.02 -9.88 -39.29
N ALA A 386 -10.02 -9.00 -39.23
CA ALA A 386 -10.09 -7.87 -40.14
C ALA A 386 -8.88 -6.93 -40.00
N GLU A 387 -8.39 -6.71 -38.78
CA GLU A 387 -7.23 -5.86 -38.53
C GLU A 387 -5.94 -6.34 -39.22
N PRO A 388 -5.49 -7.60 -39.06
CA PRO A 388 -4.27 -8.07 -39.73
C PRO A 388 -4.43 -8.14 -41.24
N VAL A 389 -5.60 -8.55 -41.75
CA VAL A 389 -5.85 -8.59 -43.20
C VAL A 389 -5.78 -7.18 -43.79
N GLN A 390 -6.43 -6.20 -43.17
CA GLN A 390 -6.36 -4.79 -43.59
C GLN A 390 -4.92 -4.28 -43.59
N THR A 391 -4.16 -4.61 -42.56
CA THR A 391 -2.77 -4.17 -42.40
C THR A 391 -1.88 -4.73 -43.50
N VAL A 392 -2.04 -6.00 -43.86
CA VAL A 392 -1.31 -6.60 -44.99
C VAL A 392 -1.76 -5.99 -46.33
N MET A 393 -3.05 -5.75 -46.53
CA MET A 393 -3.54 -5.05 -47.73
C MET A 393 -2.88 -3.67 -47.88
N ARG A 394 -2.74 -2.92 -46.78
CA ARG A 394 -2.02 -1.62 -46.78
C ARG A 394 -0.56 -1.78 -47.18
N ARG A 395 0.15 -2.78 -46.65
CA ARG A 395 1.56 -3.06 -46.99
C ARG A 395 1.76 -3.28 -48.49
N TYR A 396 0.80 -3.89 -49.17
CA TYR A 396 0.86 -4.17 -50.61
C TYR A 396 0.13 -3.14 -51.48
N GLY A 397 -0.29 -2.00 -50.93
CA GLY A 397 -0.88 -0.90 -51.69
C GLY A 397 -2.28 -1.19 -52.24
N ILE A 398 -3.03 -2.13 -51.66
CA ILE A 398 -4.41 -2.40 -52.08
C ILE A 398 -5.31 -1.23 -51.66
N ASP A 399 -6.01 -0.65 -52.63
CA ASP A 399 -6.90 0.48 -52.40
C ASP A 399 -8.07 0.16 -51.48
N LYS A 400 -8.42 1.16 -50.64
CA LYS A 400 -9.57 1.17 -49.72
C LYS A 400 -9.68 -0.09 -48.85
N PRO A 401 -8.60 -0.49 -48.15
CA PRO A 401 -8.55 -1.78 -47.46
C PRO A 401 -9.49 -1.82 -46.25
N TYR A 402 -9.69 -0.69 -45.59
CA TYR A 402 -10.63 -0.56 -44.48
C TYR A 402 -12.09 -0.71 -44.95
N GLU A 403 -12.46 -0.04 -46.04
CA GLU A 403 -13.82 -0.05 -46.58
C GLU A 403 -14.20 -1.45 -47.08
N LYS A 404 -13.29 -2.13 -47.80
CA LYS A 404 -13.48 -3.51 -48.27
C LYS A 404 -13.74 -4.48 -47.12
N LEU A 405 -13.03 -4.34 -46.00
CA LEU A 405 -13.23 -5.18 -44.82
C LEU A 405 -14.48 -4.79 -44.02
N LYS A 406 -14.80 -3.50 -43.96
CA LYS A 406 -16.03 -3.02 -43.33
C LYS A 406 -17.28 -3.54 -44.05
N GLU A 407 -17.25 -3.68 -45.37
CA GLU A 407 -18.35 -4.28 -46.14
C GLU A 407 -18.52 -5.79 -45.85
N LEU A 408 -17.44 -6.48 -45.50
CA LEU A 408 -17.44 -7.89 -45.10
C LEU A 408 -17.97 -8.08 -43.67
N THR A 409 -17.52 -7.27 -42.71
CA THR A 409 -17.74 -7.50 -41.26
C THR A 409 -18.90 -6.69 -40.66
N ARG A 410 -19.33 -5.58 -41.26
CA ARG A 410 -20.33 -4.71 -40.64
C ARG A 410 -21.74 -5.31 -40.71
N GLY A 411 -22.24 -5.76 -39.57
CA GLY A 411 -23.61 -6.29 -39.43
C GLY A 411 -23.79 -7.72 -39.93
N LYS A 412 -22.68 -8.41 -40.25
CA LYS A 412 -22.66 -9.82 -40.65
C LYS A 412 -21.71 -10.57 -39.72
N ARG A 413 -22.08 -11.78 -39.31
CA ARG A 413 -21.11 -12.68 -38.70
C ARG A 413 -20.23 -13.24 -39.80
N VAL A 414 -18.92 -13.14 -39.62
CA VAL A 414 -17.93 -13.74 -40.51
C VAL A 414 -17.35 -14.93 -39.77
N ASP A 415 -17.43 -16.12 -40.37
CA ASP A 415 -16.76 -17.31 -39.86
C ASP A 415 -15.40 -17.51 -40.54
N GLY A 416 -14.68 -18.56 -40.14
CA GLY A 416 -13.38 -18.85 -40.71
C GLY A 416 -13.39 -19.19 -42.19
N GLU A 417 -14.49 -19.73 -42.73
CA GLU A 417 -14.60 -19.98 -44.17
C GLU A 417 -14.77 -18.66 -44.93
N GLY A 418 -15.70 -17.80 -44.48
CA GLY A 418 -15.93 -16.48 -45.06
C GLY A 418 -14.67 -15.61 -45.07
N MET A 419 -13.87 -15.66 -44.01
CA MET A 419 -12.59 -14.93 -43.97
C MET A 419 -11.58 -15.46 -45.01
N ARG A 420 -11.48 -16.79 -45.18
CA ARG A 420 -10.56 -17.40 -46.15
C ARG A 420 -10.96 -17.11 -47.60
N VAL A 421 -12.26 -17.19 -47.91
CA VAL A 421 -12.80 -16.84 -49.22
C VAL A 421 -12.50 -15.37 -49.56
N PHE A 422 -12.64 -14.47 -48.57
CA PHE A 422 -12.27 -13.07 -48.77
C PHE A 422 -10.77 -12.91 -49.07
N ILE A 423 -9.89 -13.59 -48.34
CA ILE A 423 -8.44 -13.53 -48.54
C ILE A 423 -8.03 -14.05 -49.93
N ASP A 424 -8.66 -15.11 -50.42
CA ASP A 424 -8.36 -15.69 -51.75
C ASP A 424 -8.63 -14.69 -52.89
N GLY A 425 -9.64 -13.83 -52.72
CA GLY A 425 -10.01 -12.78 -53.66
C GLY A 425 -9.11 -11.53 -53.64
N LEU A 426 -8.13 -11.44 -52.74
CA LEU A 426 -7.22 -10.30 -52.66
C LEU A 426 -6.09 -10.39 -53.68
N GLU A 427 -5.65 -9.25 -54.22
CA GLU A 427 -4.47 -9.15 -55.09
C GLU A 427 -3.18 -9.13 -54.25
N LEU A 428 -2.93 -10.22 -53.52
CA LEU A 428 -1.74 -10.42 -52.68
C LEU A 428 -0.85 -11.55 -53.25
N PRO A 429 0.47 -11.53 -53.00
CA PRO A 429 1.33 -12.68 -53.28
C PRO A 429 0.81 -13.95 -52.58
N GLU A 430 0.89 -15.10 -53.25
CA GLU A 430 0.33 -16.35 -52.74
C GLU A 430 0.89 -16.78 -51.37
N HIS A 431 2.16 -16.47 -51.08
CA HIS A 431 2.75 -16.75 -49.77
C HIS A 431 2.12 -15.90 -48.65
N GLU A 432 1.66 -14.68 -48.92
CA GLU A 432 0.97 -13.84 -47.94
C GLU A 432 -0.48 -14.28 -47.75
N LYS A 433 -1.16 -14.71 -48.82
CA LYS A 433 -2.49 -15.33 -48.71
C LYS A 433 -2.42 -16.58 -47.85
N ALA A 434 -1.45 -17.47 -48.10
CA ALA A 434 -1.24 -18.66 -47.31
C ALA A 434 -1.05 -18.31 -45.82
N ARG A 435 -0.13 -17.38 -45.52
CA ARG A 435 0.12 -16.91 -44.15
C ARG A 435 -1.12 -16.31 -43.48
N LEU A 436 -1.91 -15.50 -44.18
CA LEU A 436 -3.14 -14.93 -43.64
C LEU A 436 -4.23 -15.98 -43.38
N LYS A 437 -4.32 -17.02 -44.22
CA LYS A 437 -5.29 -18.11 -44.05
C LYS A 437 -4.96 -19.07 -42.90
N GLU A 438 -3.72 -19.06 -42.44
CA GLU A 438 -3.27 -19.77 -41.23
C GLU A 438 -3.65 -19.02 -39.93
N LEU A 439 -3.99 -17.73 -40.01
CA LEU A 439 -4.44 -16.99 -38.84
C LEU A 439 -5.80 -17.50 -38.35
N THR A 440 -5.90 -17.60 -37.04
CA THR A 440 -7.13 -17.81 -36.28
C THR A 440 -7.20 -16.75 -35.19
N PRO A 441 -8.38 -16.45 -34.64
CA PRO A 441 -8.46 -15.57 -33.47
C PRO A 441 -7.55 -16.05 -32.32
N ALA A 442 -7.40 -17.36 -32.12
CA ALA A 442 -6.57 -17.91 -31.05
C ALA A 442 -5.05 -17.74 -31.25
N ASN A 443 -4.55 -17.69 -32.50
CA ASN A 443 -3.12 -17.49 -32.77
C ASN A 443 -2.76 -16.04 -33.14
N TYR A 444 -3.75 -15.16 -33.34
CA TYR A 444 -3.56 -13.73 -33.57
C TYR A 444 -3.35 -12.97 -32.25
N ILE A 445 -2.34 -13.39 -31.50
CA ILE A 445 -2.00 -12.85 -30.16
C ILE A 445 -0.75 -11.95 -30.17
N GLY A 446 -0.20 -11.67 -31.36
CA GLY A 446 1.02 -10.86 -31.52
C GLY A 446 2.18 -11.37 -30.67
N ASP A 447 2.86 -10.45 -29.98
CA ASP A 447 3.96 -10.76 -29.06
C ASP A 447 3.51 -10.95 -27.60
N ALA A 448 2.21 -11.14 -27.33
CA ALA A 448 1.66 -11.23 -25.97
C ALA A 448 2.43 -12.21 -25.07
N VAL A 449 2.71 -13.42 -25.58
CA VAL A 449 3.55 -14.42 -24.91
C VAL A 449 4.93 -13.85 -24.61
N LYS A 450 5.70 -13.43 -25.61
CA LYS A 450 7.07 -12.92 -25.43
C LYS A 450 7.17 -11.71 -24.50
N LEU A 451 6.13 -10.86 -24.47
CA LEU A 451 6.09 -9.69 -23.59
C LEU A 451 5.91 -10.10 -22.13
N THR A 452 5.14 -11.14 -21.86
CA THR A 452 5.00 -11.72 -20.51
C THR A 452 6.33 -12.28 -20.02
N ASP A 453 7.15 -12.84 -20.91
CA ASP A 453 8.46 -13.45 -20.58
C ASP A 453 9.52 -12.42 -20.20
N LYS A 454 9.27 -11.16 -20.56
CA LYS A 454 10.15 -10.02 -20.29
C LYS A 454 9.76 -9.26 -19.03
N LEU A 455 8.66 -9.63 -18.39
CA LEU A 455 8.24 -9.10 -17.09
C LEU A 455 9.22 -9.55 -15.99
#